data_AF-A0A9W7YLZ7-F1
#
_entry.id   AF-A0A9W7YLZ7-F1
#
_cell.length_a   1.000
_cell.length_b   1.000
_cell.length_c   1.000
_cell.angle_alpha   90.00
_cell.angle_beta   90.00
_cell.angle_gamma   90.00
#
_symmetry.space_group_name_H-M   'P 1'
#
loop_
_entity.id
_entity.type
_entity.pdbx_description
1 polymer ?
#
loop_
_entity_poly.entity_id
_entity_poly.type
_entity_poly.pdbx_seq_one_letter_code
_entity_poly.pdbx_strand_id
1 'polypeptide(L)'
;MATQARRRGRFSVVYFAFIYIYTLLFDFFECIPFLESLLQHLPQPQNLVSETYQPISDKAPTDADHSSRARSSSRLPHGAPATPQALLDSPEHELSAAALRRRRASSAASSSTTSSHGVTPAGLYADDIYMSNYAPSPASTVSTPPTAPSSTMSSTQVSRELKKKTLVLDLDETLIHSSPQGSYRAHHRIEVVIDKVACLYYVYKRPHVDYFLRKVSEWYRVVVFTASLAEYADPVIDLLDVHGKIISARYFRESCVPHDSSYAKNLAAIDHDLSQIVLVDNSPLSYFINPTNGIPIQPWINSDPKDEALLDLLPLLDALRFTDDVRSILSLRLV
;
A
#
# COMPACT_ATOMS: atom_id res chain seq x y z
N MET A 1 35.13 44.63 4.57
CA MET A 1 34.31 43.47 4.99
C MET A 1 33.96 42.67 3.74
N ALA A 2 34.61 41.53 3.49
CA ALA A 2 34.29 40.66 2.36
C ALA A 2 34.92 39.27 2.55
N THR A 3 34.14 38.26 2.93
CA THR A 3 34.57 36.85 2.90
C THR A 3 33.39 35.88 2.98
N GLN A 4 33.64 34.63 2.55
CA GLN A 4 32.89 33.42 2.88
C GLN A 4 31.58 33.14 2.11
N ALA A 5 31.70 32.96 0.79
CA ALA A 5 30.74 32.24 -0.03
C ALA A 5 31.31 30.88 -0.51
N ARG A 6 30.42 29.89 -0.71
CA ARG A 6 30.66 28.56 -1.34
C ARG A 6 31.77 27.66 -0.76
N ARG A 7 31.36 26.71 0.07
CA ARG A 7 31.74 25.28 -0.11
C ARG A 7 30.47 24.44 -0.22
N ARG A 8 29.99 24.19 -1.45
CA ARG A 8 29.03 23.10 -1.70
C ARG A 8 29.80 21.78 -1.72
N GLY A 9 29.39 20.82 -0.90
CA GLY A 9 29.96 19.47 -0.93
C GLY A 9 29.69 18.80 -2.28
N ARG A 10 30.75 18.37 -2.97
CA ARG A 10 30.62 17.46 -4.11
C ARG A 10 30.53 16.05 -3.54
N PHE A 11 29.31 15.55 -3.35
CA PHE A 11 29.11 14.15 -2.97
C PHE A 11 29.73 13.27 -4.05
N SER A 12 30.61 12.36 -3.63
CA SER A 12 31.41 11.56 -4.56
C SER A 12 30.63 10.34 -5.02
N VAL A 13 30.68 10.02 -6.32
CA VAL A 13 30.14 8.76 -6.88
C VAL A 13 30.70 7.54 -6.16
N VAL A 14 31.94 7.63 -5.68
CA VAL A 14 32.61 6.62 -4.84
C VAL A 14 31.82 6.31 -3.56
N TYR A 15 31.13 7.28 -2.97
CA TYR A 15 30.34 7.08 -1.75
C TYR A 15 29.05 6.29 -2.01
N PHE A 16 28.38 6.55 -3.14
CA PHE A 16 27.26 5.72 -3.59
C PHE A 16 27.69 4.29 -3.94
N ALA A 17 28.85 4.12 -4.58
CA ALA A 17 29.41 2.79 -4.84
C ALA A 17 29.71 2.04 -3.53
N PHE A 18 30.27 2.69 -2.51
CA PHE A 18 30.48 2.07 -1.20
C PHE A 18 29.19 1.72 -0.47
N ILE A 19 28.15 2.57 -0.51
CA ILE A 19 26.84 2.24 0.07
C ILE A 19 26.23 1.03 -0.66
N TYR A 20 26.19 1.05 -2.00
CA TYR A 20 25.60 -0.03 -2.79
C TYR A 20 26.33 -1.37 -2.61
N ILE A 21 27.67 -1.36 -2.55
CA ILE A 21 28.48 -2.54 -2.22
C ILE A 21 28.23 -2.99 -0.77
N TYR A 22 28.05 -2.07 0.18
CA TYR A 22 27.74 -2.42 1.56
C TYR A 22 26.35 -3.06 1.71
N THR A 23 25.32 -2.55 1.01
CA THR A 23 23.99 -3.17 0.98
C THR A 23 24.05 -4.57 0.36
N LEU A 24 24.64 -4.72 -0.83
CA LEU A 24 24.78 -6.03 -1.48
C LEU A 24 25.58 -7.05 -0.65
N LEU A 25 26.59 -6.59 0.09
CA LEU A 25 27.31 -7.46 1.04
C LEU A 25 26.46 -7.77 2.27
N PHE A 26 25.72 -6.82 2.81
CA PHE A 26 24.82 -7.04 3.95
C PHE A 26 23.75 -8.09 3.62
N ASP A 27 23.06 -7.94 2.49
CA ASP A 27 22.08 -8.90 1.99
C ASP A 27 22.70 -10.28 1.77
N PHE A 28 23.94 -10.34 1.26
CA PHE A 28 24.70 -11.58 1.10
C PHE A 28 25.07 -12.21 2.46
N PHE A 29 25.43 -11.42 3.48
CA PHE A 29 25.73 -11.91 4.83
C PHE A 29 24.48 -12.39 5.57
N GLU A 30 23.31 -11.76 5.40
CA GLU A 30 22.04 -12.31 5.92
C GLU A 30 21.60 -13.59 5.18
N CYS A 31 21.98 -13.75 3.90
CA CYS A 31 21.77 -15.01 3.18
C CYS A 31 22.63 -16.19 3.69
N ILE A 32 23.76 -15.95 4.38
CA ILE A 32 24.64 -17.05 4.84
C ILE A 32 23.95 -18.05 5.78
N PRO A 33 23.29 -17.66 6.89
CA PRO A 33 22.59 -18.62 7.75
C PRO A 33 21.46 -19.39 7.03
N PHE A 34 20.80 -18.77 6.05
CA PHE A 34 19.84 -19.47 5.18
C PHE A 34 20.53 -20.50 4.28
N LEU A 35 21.68 -20.13 3.68
CA LEU A 35 22.46 -21.02 2.82
C LEU A 35 23.08 -22.18 3.61
N GLU A 36 23.58 -21.96 4.82
CA GLU A 36 24.05 -23.01 5.73
C GLU A 36 22.90 -23.95 6.14
N SER A 37 21.72 -23.42 6.43
CA SER A 37 20.52 -24.23 6.69
C SER A 37 20.13 -25.06 5.47
N LEU A 38 20.26 -24.52 4.24
CA LEU A 38 19.98 -25.26 3.01
C LEU A 38 21.03 -26.37 2.75
N LEU A 39 22.31 -26.08 3.00
CA LEU A 39 23.41 -27.04 2.89
C LEU A 39 23.27 -28.22 3.88
N GLN A 40 22.71 -27.99 5.07
CA GLN A 40 22.41 -29.06 6.04
C GLN A 40 21.31 -30.03 5.56
N HIS A 41 20.47 -29.63 4.60
CA HIS A 41 19.41 -30.47 4.03
C HIS A 41 19.83 -31.18 2.72
N LEU A 42 21.03 -30.91 2.20
CA LEU A 42 21.56 -31.66 1.06
C LEU A 42 21.99 -33.08 1.47
N PRO A 43 21.84 -34.10 0.60
CA PRO A 43 22.37 -35.42 0.88
C PRO A 43 23.90 -35.36 1.04
N GLN A 44 24.41 -35.98 2.10
CA GLN A 44 25.86 -36.22 2.24
C GLN A 44 26.39 -36.89 0.96
N PRO A 45 27.52 -36.44 0.39
CA PRO A 45 28.00 -36.91 -0.93
C PRO A 45 28.32 -38.41 -0.96
N GLN A 46 28.49 -39.03 0.21
CA GLN A 46 28.68 -40.46 0.39
C GLN A 46 27.44 -41.30 0.03
N ASN A 47 26.24 -40.69 0.06
CA ASN A 47 24.97 -41.33 -0.30
C ASN A 47 24.58 -41.17 -1.78
N LEU A 48 25.38 -40.43 -2.57
CA LEU A 48 25.14 -40.17 -3.99
C LEU A 48 25.84 -41.16 -4.93
N VAL A 49 26.53 -42.17 -4.40
CA VAL A 49 27.21 -43.22 -5.17
C VAL A 49 26.54 -44.57 -4.90
N SER A 50 25.45 -44.84 -5.61
CA SER A 50 24.79 -46.14 -5.61
C SER A 50 24.41 -46.55 -7.04
N GLU A 51 24.98 -47.67 -7.46
CA GLU A 51 24.68 -48.46 -8.67
C GLU A 51 25.00 -47.90 -10.08
N THR A 52 25.96 -48.59 -10.71
CA THR A 52 26.07 -48.83 -12.16
C THR A 52 26.55 -47.70 -13.08
N TYR A 53 27.86 -47.45 -13.06
CA TYR A 53 28.61 -47.11 -14.28
C TYR A 53 29.55 -48.27 -14.64
N GLN A 54 29.31 -48.90 -15.79
CA GLN A 54 30.18 -49.96 -16.34
C GLN A 54 30.96 -49.39 -17.54
N PRO A 55 32.30 -49.27 -17.48
CA PRO A 55 33.09 -48.78 -18.60
C PRO A 55 33.17 -49.84 -19.71
N ILE A 56 32.89 -49.44 -20.95
CA ILE A 56 33.08 -50.30 -22.13
C ILE A 56 34.59 -50.57 -22.29
N SER A 57 34.96 -51.85 -22.31
CA SER A 57 36.35 -52.31 -22.43
C SER A 57 36.50 -53.14 -23.71
N ASP A 58 37.07 -52.52 -24.75
CA ASP A 58 37.41 -53.23 -25.98
C ASP A 58 38.58 -54.19 -25.76
N LYS A 59 38.31 -55.51 -25.79
CA LYS A 59 39.24 -56.54 -26.27
C LYS A 59 38.58 -57.88 -26.59
N ALA A 60 39.19 -58.58 -27.54
CA ALA A 60 38.74 -59.86 -28.10
C ALA A 60 39.06 -61.06 -27.17
N PRO A 61 38.42 -62.24 -27.36
CA PRO A 61 38.39 -63.30 -26.37
C PRO A 61 39.53 -64.33 -26.48
N THR A 62 39.89 -64.96 -25.34
CA THR A 62 40.63 -66.22 -25.26
C THR A 62 40.19 -67.04 -24.03
N ASP A 63 39.49 -68.15 -24.30
CA ASP A 63 39.47 -69.49 -23.66
C ASP A 63 39.80 -69.75 -22.15
N ALA A 64 39.07 -70.75 -21.64
CA ALA A 64 39.51 -71.81 -20.71
C ALA A 64 39.51 -71.63 -19.15
N ASP A 65 38.39 -72.05 -18.55
CA ASP A 65 38.26 -73.28 -17.72
C ASP A 65 38.23 -73.26 -16.15
N HIS A 66 37.64 -74.33 -15.61
CA HIS A 66 37.82 -74.98 -14.30
C HIS A 66 37.33 -74.39 -12.95
N SER A 67 36.01 -74.45 -12.74
CA SER A 67 35.33 -75.28 -11.69
C SER A 67 35.38 -74.98 -10.16
N SER A 68 34.25 -75.30 -9.49
CA SER A 68 34.09 -75.76 -8.07
C SER A 68 34.10 -74.70 -6.92
N ARG A 69 33.49 -74.89 -5.72
CA ARG A 69 32.38 -75.74 -5.18
C ARG A 69 32.11 -75.40 -3.67
N ALA A 70 30.90 -75.65 -3.16
CA ALA A 70 30.50 -75.74 -1.72
C ALA A 70 30.40 -74.41 -0.90
N ARG A 71 29.30 -74.11 -0.16
CA ARG A 71 28.87 -74.52 1.22
C ARG A 71 29.63 -73.79 2.36
N SER A 72 29.07 -73.44 3.54
CA SER A 72 27.67 -73.47 4.08
C SER A 72 27.58 -72.80 5.49
N SER A 73 26.36 -72.57 6.00
CA SER A 73 25.95 -72.58 7.45
C SER A 73 26.54 -71.55 8.45
N SER A 74 25.89 -71.12 9.57
CA SER A 74 24.48 -71.16 10.02
C SER A 74 24.25 -70.47 11.40
N ARG A 75 22.98 -70.15 11.71
CA ARG A 75 22.32 -70.04 13.06
C ARG A 75 22.45 -68.76 13.93
N LEU A 76 21.32 -68.52 14.65
CA LEU A 76 20.99 -67.58 15.74
C LEU A 76 21.07 -68.36 17.11
N PRO A 77 20.53 -67.96 18.32
CA PRO A 77 19.59 -66.85 18.66
C PRO A 77 19.64 -66.20 20.10
N HIS A 78 18.65 -65.33 20.34
CA HIS A 78 17.96 -64.97 21.63
C HIS A 78 18.59 -64.01 22.67
N GLY A 79 17.72 -63.17 23.27
CA GLY A 79 17.97 -62.40 24.52
C GLY A 79 17.08 -61.15 24.73
N ALA A 80 16.12 -61.20 25.67
CA ALA A 80 15.28 -60.11 26.20
C ALA A 80 14.74 -60.53 27.60
N PRO A 81 13.97 -59.75 28.41
CA PRO A 81 13.44 -58.37 28.24
C PRO A 81 13.62 -57.47 29.51
N ALA A 82 12.93 -56.31 29.59
CA ALA A 82 12.12 -55.81 30.74
C ALA A 82 12.04 -54.26 30.88
N THR A 83 10.91 -53.77 31.41
CA THR A 83 10.56 -52.36 31.76
C THR A 83 10.00 -52.35 33.21
N PRO A 84 9.78 -51.22 33.95
CA PRO A 84 8.58 -50.36 33.72
C PRO A 84 8.59 -48.87 34.22
N GLN A 85 7.61 -48.10 33.71
CA GLN A 85 6.80 -47.01 34.33
C GLN A 85 7.38 -45.94 35.30
N ALA A 86 7.12 -44.65 34.99
CA ALA A 86 6.03 -43.83 35.59
C ALA A 86 5.81 -42.55 34.71
N LEU A 87 4.61 -42.07 34.33
CA LEU A 87 3.36 -41.66 35.03
C LEU A 87 3.41 -40.28 35.72
N LEU A 88 2.82 -39.27 35.05
CA LEU A 88 2.00 -38.19 35.64
C LEU A 88 1.17 -37.52 34.53
N ASP A 89 -0.03 -37.04 34.87
CA ASP A 89 -1.09 -36.60 33.95
C ASP A 89 -2.07 -35.64 34.70
N SER A 90 -3.04 -35.04 34.01
CA SER A 90 -4.12 -34.12 34.49
C SER A 90 -3.78 -32.61 34.55
N PRO A 91 -4.78 -31.70 34.44
CA PRO A 91 -6.08 -31.82 33.73
C PRO A 91 -6.44 -30.59 32.86
N GLU A 92 -7.60 -30.70 32.20
CA GLU A 92 -8.25 -29.70 31.35
C GLU A 92 -8.81 -28.48 32.12
N HIS A 93 -9.16 -27.41 31.39
CA HIS A 93 -10.08 -26.39 31.89
C HIS A 93 -10.88 -25.72 30.76
N GLU A 94 -12.00 -26.33 30.34
CA GLU A 94 -13.02 -25.62 29.56
C GLU A 94 -13.87 -24.69 30.46
N LEU A 95 -14.40 -23.62 29.87
CA LEU A 95 -15.79 -23.12 29.94
C LEU A 95 -15.89 -21.59 29.86
N SER A 96 -16.37 -21.07 28.73
CA SER A 96 -17.71 -20.46 28.66
C SER A 96 -18.02 -19.84 27.29
N ALA A 97 -18.96 -20.44 26.55
CA ALA A 97 -19.55 -19.86 25.35
C ALA A 97 -21.06 -19.63 25.58
N ALA A 98 -21.46 -18.44 26.04
CA ALA A 98 -22.85 -18.18 26.44
C ALA A 98 -23.31 -16.70 26.37
N ALA A 99 -23.58 -16.16 25.17
CA ALA A 99 -24.36 -14.92 25.03
C ALA A 99 -24.94 -14.69 23.61
N LEU A 100 -25.95 -15.48 23.17
CA LEU A 100 -26.60 -15.23 21.87
C LEU A 100 -28.11 -15.53 21.85
N ARG A 101 -28.94 -14.57 22.31
CA ARG A 101 -30.33 -14.37 21.82
C ARG A 101 -31.08 -13.18 22.42
N ARG A 102 -31.92 -12.56 21.56
CA ARG A 102 -32.98 -11.54 21.84
C ARG A 102 -32.43 -10.15 22.22
N ARG A 103 -33.07 -9.04 21.86
CA ARG A 103 -34.48 -8.84 21.40
C ARG A 103 -34.60 -8.49 19.90
N ARG A 104 -35.83 -8.53 19.38
CA ARG A 104 -36.23 -8.25 17.99
C ARG A 104 -37.55 -7.45 18.01
N ALA A 105 -37.77 -6.63 16.97
CA ALA A 105 -39.06 -6.05 16.52
C ALA A 105 -39.77 -4.98 17.39
N SER A 106 -39.88 -3.77 16.83
CA SER A 106 -41.09 -2.92 16.62
C SER A 106 -40.62 -1.48 16.36
N SER A 107 -41.19 -0.66 15.48
CA SER A 107 -42.15 -0.78 14.35
C SER A 107 -41.95 0.50 13.50
N ALA A 108 -41.89 0.53 12.17
CA ALA A 108 -42.87 0.12 11.15
C ALA A 108 -44.14 1.01 11.10
N ALA A 109 -44.54 1.42 9.89
CA ALA A 109 -45.68 2.28 9.48
C ALA A 109 -45.56 3.80 9.77
N SER A 110 -46.08 4.73 8.94
CA SER A 110 -46.49 4.66 7.50
C SER A 110 -46.78 6.06 6.91
N SER A 111 -46.97 6.13 5.58
CA SER A 111 -47.89 7.02 4.80
C SER A 111 -48.06 8.52 5.19
N SER A 112 -47.73 9.54 4.38
CA SER A 112 -48.05 9.87 2.97
C SER A 112 -49.45 10.47 2.68
N THR A 113 -49.55 11.81 2.55
CA THR A 113 -50.50 12.64 1.72
C THR A 113 -50.09 14.11 1.94
N THR A 114 -49.88 15.05 1.00
CA THR A 114 -50.55 15.53 -0.24
C THR A 114 -51.80 16.40 -0.04
N SER A 115 -51.80 17.61 -0.63
CA SER A 115 -52.93 18.57 -0.78
C SER A 115 -53.45 19.24 0.53
N SER A 116 -54.05 20.44 0.56
CA SER A 116 -54.32 21.48 -0.48
C SER A 116 -54.53 22.88 0.18
N HIS A 117 -54.85 23.91 -0.64
CA HIS A 117 -55.16 25.31 -0.26
C HIS A 117 -56.18 25.49 0.89
N GLY A 118 -56.19 26.68 1.54
CA GLY A 118 -57.45 27.21 2.09
C GLY A 118 -57.44 28.38 3.09
N VAL A 119 -57.29 29.63 2.59
CA VAL A 119 -57.99 30.85 3.09
C VAL A 119 -57.71 31.39 4.52
N THR A 120 -57.92 32.70 4.69
CA THR A 120 -57.72 33.58 5.89
C THR A 120 -59.11 33.84 6.58
N PRO A 121 -59.46 34.90 7.38
CA PRO A 121 -58.76 36.15 7.77
C PRO A 121 -59.01 36.72 9.21
N ALA A 122 -58.47 37.95 9.42
CA ALA A 122 -58.74 38.94 10.49
C ALA A 122 -58.27 38.60 11.94
N GLY A 123 -57.86 39.56 12.78
CA GLY A 123 -57.69 41.04 12.70
C GLY A 123 -57.25 41.57 14.09
N LEU A 124 -56.82 42.80 14.37
CA LEU A 124 -56.65 44.11 13.68
C LEU A 124 -55.20 44.62 14.01
N TYR A 125 -54.69 45.86 13.80
CA TYR A 125 -55.15 47.24 13.49
C TYR A 125 -54.17 47.83 12.42
N ALA A 126 -54.41 48.90 11.64
CA ALA A 126 -55.18 50.16 11.76
C ALA A 126 -54.41 51.32 12.46
N ASP A 127 -53.81 52.20 11.64
CA ASP A 127 -53.92 53.68 11.62
C ASP A 127 -52.70 54.33 10.92
N ASP A 128 -52.75 55.49 10.25
CA ASP A 128 -53.78 56.19 9.44
C ASP A 128 -53.09 57.34 8.66
N ILE A 129 -53.79 58.05 7.75
CA ILE A 129 -53.45 59.37 7.14
C ILE A 129 -52.29 59.35 6.09
N TYR A 130 -52.44 59.79 4.81
CA TYR A 130 -53.64 60.17 4.04
C TYR A 130 -53.40 60.30 2.51
N MET A 131 -54.42 60.79 1.80
CA MET A 131 -54.56 61.30 0.41
C MET A 131 -53.49 62.32 -0.06
N SER A 132 -53.21 62.62 -1.35
CA SER A 132 -54.02 62.72 -2.61
C SER A 132 -53.09 63.09 -3.81
N ASN A 133 -53.44 63.13 -5.11
CA ASN A 133 -54.52 62.60 -5.98
C ASN A 133 -54.15 62.78 -7.50
N TYR A 134 -54.96 62.19 -8.39
CA TYR A 134 -55.16 62.51 -9.83
C TYR A 134 -54.16 62.06 -10.92
N ALA A 135 -54.77 61.85 -12.11
CA ALA A 135 -54.22 61.50 -13.42
C ALA A 135 -55.24 61.98 -14.50
N PRO A 136 -55.10 61.68 -15.80
CA PRO A 136 -53.94 61.78 -16.71
C PRO A 136 -54.20 62.75 -17.89
N SER A 137 -53.20 63.07 -18.71
CA SER A 137 -53.38 63.69 -20.05
C SER A 137 -52.15 63.48 -20.97
N PRO A 138 -52.27 63.68 -22.31
CA PRO A 138 -51.55 62.85 -23.27
C PRO A 138 -50.35 63.47 -24.01
N ALA A 139 -49.56 62.57 -24.62
CA ALA A 139 -48.79 62.72 -25.86
C ALA A 139 -47.81 63.90 -26.00
N SER A 140 -46.51 63.59 -26.03
CA SER A 140 -45.52 64.31 -26.84
C SER A 140 -44.37 63.37 -27.22
N THR A 141 -44.12 63.23 -28.52
CA THR A 141 -43.13 62.29 -29.06
C THR A 141 -41.71 62.86 -28.92
N VAL A 142 -40.86 62.23 -28.11
CA VAL A 142 -39.43 62.56 -28.01
C VAL A 142 -38.60 61.30 -28.20
N SER A 143 -37.79 61.28 -29.26
CA SER A 143 -36.94 60.15 -29.62
C SER A 143 -35.69 60.07 -28.73
N THR A 144 -35.55 59.00 -27.96
CA THR A 144 -34.32 58.71 -27.19
C THR A 144 -33.44 57.66 -27.89
N PRO A 145 -32.11 57.65 -27.67
CA PRO A 145 -31.20 56.70 -28.33
C PRO A 145 -31.43 55.23 -27.89
N PRO A 146 -30.96 54.24 -28.66
CA PRO A 146 -31.12 52.84 -28.30
C PRO A 146 -30.37 52.47 -27.01
N THR A 147 -31.12 51.99 -26.02
CA THR A 147 -30.58 51.46 -24.77
C THR A 147 -29.70 50.24 -25.05
N ALA A 148 -28.43 50.27 -24.61
CA ALA A 148 -27.58 49.09 -24.65
C ALA A 148 -28.20 47.97 -23.80
N PRO A 149 -28.17 46.70 -24.25
CA PRO A 149 -28.77 45.60 -23.50
C PRO A 149 -28.08 45.46 -22.15
N SER A 150 -28.85 45.63 -21.07
CA SER A 150 -28.35 45.37 -19.71
C SER A 150 -28.14 43.87 -19.56
N SER A 151 -26.92 43.42 -19.82
CA SER A 151 -26.48 42.05 -19.54
C SER A 151 -26.47 41.87 -18.03
N THR A 152 -27.61 41.43 -17.49
CA THR A 152 -27.72 40.89 -16.14
C THR A 152 -26.88 39.62 -16.12
N MET A 153 -25.59 39.80 -15.85
CA MET A 153 -24.63 38.73 -15.62
C MET A 153 -25.10 38.00 -14.37
N SER A 154 -25.87 36.93 -14.56
CA SER A 154 -26.14 35.97 -13.51
C SER A 154 -24.78 35.44 -13.06
N SER A 155 -24.28 35.97 -11.95
CA SER A 155 -23.09 35.51 -11.27
C SER A 155 -23.36 34.19 -10.58
N THR A 156 -23.75 33.20 -11.38
CA THR A 156 -23.85 31.80 -11.01
C THR A 156 -22.43 31.35 -10.68
N GLN A 157 -22.03 31.58 -9.43
CA GLN A 157 -20.80 31.06 -8.84
C GLN A 157 -20.94 29.55 -8.73
N VAL A 158 -20.82 28.87 -9.87
CA VAL A 158 -20.46 27.47 -9.92
C VAL A 158 -19.07 27.39 -9.30
N SER A 159 -19.04 27.07 -8.01
CA SER A 159 -17.84 26.60 -7.34
C SER A 159 -17.37 25.35 -8.09
N ARG A 160 -16.46 25.56 -9.05
CA ARG A 160 -15.78 24.48 -9.76
C ARG A 160 -14.90 23.75 -8.76
N GLU A 161 -15.47 22.78 -8.07
CA GLU A 161 -14.69 21.84 -7.27
C GLU A 161 -13.63 21.23 -8.19
N LEU A 162 -12.37 21.43 -7.82
CA LEU A 162 -11.24 20.90 -8.57
C LEU A 162 -11.34 19.38 -8.54
N LYS A 163 -11.56 18.76 -9.71
CA LYS A 163 -11.59 17.29 -9.86
C LYS A 163 -10.32 16.74 -9.22
N LYS A 164 -10.48 15.94 -8.15
CA LYS A 164 -9.35 15.34 -7.46
C LYS A 164 -8.54 14.49 -8.43
N LYS A 165 -7.24 14.80 -8.52
CA LYS A 165 -6.23 13.94 -9.15
C LYS A 165 -6.08 12.64 -8.35
N THR A 166 -5.44 11.64 -8.92
CA THR A 166 -5.09 10.40 -8.22
C THR A 166 -3.69 10.52 -7.63
N LEU A 167 -3.56 10.26 -6.33
CA LEU A 167 -2.27 10.08 -5.66
C LEU A 167 -2.13 8.60 -5.30
N VAL A 168 -1.22 7.94 -6.00
CA VAL A 168 -0.82 6.56 -5.74
C VAL A 168 0.34 6.59 -4.76
N LEU A 169 0.23 5.82 -3.70
CA LEU A 169 1.24 5.67 -2.65
C LEU A 169 1.70 4.22 -2.62
N ASP A 170 3.01 4.02 -2.58
CA ASP A 170 3.58 2.78 -2.07
C ASP A 170 3.36 2.65 -0.54
N LEU A 171 3.59 1.46 0.01
CA LEU A 171 3.33 1.13 1.41
C LEU A 171 4.63 0.94 2.22
N ASP A 172 5.43 -0.04 1.83
CA ASP A 172 6.58 -0.55 2.58
C ASP A 172 7.81 0.33 2.35
N GLU A 173 8.49 0.73 3.42
CA GLU A 173 9.52 1.78 3.46
C GLU A 173 9.07 3.18 2.97
N THR A 174 7.88 3.33 2.41
CA THR A 174 7.27 4.61 2.00
C THR A 174 6.38 5.21 3.10
N LEU A 175 5.35 4.50 3.56
CA LEU A 175 4.39 4.97 4.61
C LEU A 175 4.63 4.29 5.97
N ILE A 176 5.14 3.06 5.95
CA ILE A 176 5.42 2.24 7.13
C ILE A 176 6.76 1.51 6.91
N HIS A 177 7.22 0.82 7.94
CA HIS A 177 8.22 -0.24 7.83
C HIS A 177 7.69 -1.45 8.60
N SER A 178 7.96 -2.67 8.12
CA SER A 178 7.70 -3.87 8.90
C SER A 178 8.91 -4.79 8.97
N SER A 179 8.99 -5.56 10.06
CA SER A 179 10.04 -6.56 10.24
C SER A 179 9.48 -7.76 11.01
N PRO A 180 9.91 -9.00 10.72
CA PRO A 180 9.62 -10.15 11.58
C PRO A 180 10.36 -10.07 12.92
N GLN A 181 11.43 -9.26 13.01
CA GLN A 181 12.28 -9.11 14.19
C GLN A 181 11.83 -7.91 15.02
N GLY A 182 10.85 -8.16 15.89
CA GLY A 182 10.15 -7.12 16.64
C GLY A 182 10.89 -6.51 17.82
N SER A 183 10.56 -5.25 18.10
CA SER A 183 10.84 -4.59 19.38
C SER A 183 9.54 -4.10 20.03
N TYR A 184 9.60 -3.73 21.31
CA TYR A 184 8.47 -3.10 22.02
C TYR A 184 8.07 -1.71 21.47
N ARG A 185 8.82 -1.17 20.49
CA ARG A 185 8.52 0.10 19.79
C ARG A 185 7.64 -0.07 18.56
N ALA A 186 7.31 -1.31 18.18
CA ALA A 186 6.35 -1.57 17.11
C ALA A 186 5.00 -0.94 17.45
N HIS A 187 4.40 -0.23 16.50
CA HIS A 187 3.12 0.42 16.70
C HIS A 187 2.01 -0.62 16.78
N HIS A 188 2.05 -1.63 15.89
CA HIS A 188 1.14 -2.77 15.84
C HIS A 188 1.91 -4.06 15.53
N ARG A 189 1.23 -5.20 15.70
CA ARG A 189 1.69 -6.52 15.25
C ARG A 189 0.61 -7.11 14.37
N ILE A 190 0.99 -7.76 13.28
CA ILE A 190 0.09 -8.37 12.31
C ILE A 190 0.54 -9.82 12.10
N GLU A 191 -0.40 -10.74 12.24
CA GLU A 191 -0.18 -12.16 11.97
C GLU A 191 -0.69 -12.46 10.55
N VAL A 192 0.21 -12.90 9.67
CA VAL A 192 -0.06 -13.19 8.26
C VAL A 192 0.12 -14.69 8.04
N VAL A 193 -0.90 -15.37 7.52
CA VAL A 193 -0.83 -16.81 7.25
C VAL A 193 -0.36 -17.06 5.83
N ILE A 194 0.89 -17.50 5.67
CA ILE A 194 1.52 -17.84 4.40
C ILE A 194 1.70 -19.36 4.35
N ASP A 195 1.14 -20.04 3.34
CA ASP A 195 1.21 -21.50 3.19
C ASP A 195 0.82 -22.31 4.46
N LYS A 196 -0.15 -21.78 5.22
CA LYS A 196 -0.64 -22.29 6.53
C LYS A 196 0.32 -22.11 7.71
N VAL A 197 1.44 -21.41 7.52
CA VAL A 197 2.35 -20.97 8.59
C VAL A 197 2.00 -19.54 8.99
N ALA A 198 1.86 -19.29 10.28
CA ALA A 198 1.63 -17.94 10.80
C ALA A 198 2.96 -17.18 10.95
N CYS A 199 3.12 -16.11 10.19
CA CYS A 199 4.26 -15.19 10.23
C CYS A 199 3.87 -13.90 10.94
N LEU A 200 4.60 -13.53 12.01
CA LEU A 200 4.31 -12.33 12.80
C LEU A 200 5.17 -11.15 12.36
N TYR A 201 4.53 -10.11 11.84
CA TYR A 201 5.17 -8.85 11.43
C TYR A 201 4.94 -7.75 12.45
N TYR A 202 6.00 -7.00 12.75
CA TYR A 202 5.98 -5.84 13.64
C TYR A 202 6.00 -4.57 12.80
N VAL A 203 4.90 -3.81 12.85
CA VAL A 203 4.68 -2.66 11.96
C VAL A 203 5.00 -1.35 12.70
N TYR A 204 5.80 -0.52 12.04
CA TYR A 204 6.20 0.80 12.51
C TYR A 204 5.65 1.84 11.54
N LYS A 205 4.97 2.87 12.07
CA LYS A 205 4.42 3.95 11.25
C LYS A 205 5.51 4.99 11.00
N ARG A 206 5.71 5.40 9.73
CA ARG A 206 6.63 6.51 9.42
C ARG A 206 6.13 7.78 10.12
N PRO A 207 7.02 8.64 10.67
CA PRO A 207 6.58 9.87 11.30
C PRO A 207 5.67 10.70 10.39
N HIS A 208 4.69 11.37 11.01
CA HIS A 208 3.70 12.20 10.33
C HIS A 208 2.73 11.49 9.35
N VAL A 209 2.77 10.15 9.17
CA VAL A 209 1.90 9.44 8.20
C VAL A 209 0.40 9.71 8.41
N ASP A 210 -0.06 9.79 9.66
CA ASP A 210 -1.46 10.10 10.01
C ASP A 210 -1.88 11.54 9.70
N TYR A 211 -0.93 12.47 9.63
CA TYR A 211 -1.18 13.83 9.18
C TYR A 211 -1.13 13.91 7.65
N PHE A 212 -0.12 13.29 7.04
CA PHE A 212 0.05 13.19 5.60
C PHE A 212 -1.19 12.59 4.92
N LEU A 213 -1.60 11.38 5.30
CA LEU A 213 -2.72 10.66 4.69
C LEU A 213 -4.03 11.44 4.77
N ARG A 214 -4.35 12.00 5.95
CA ARG A 214 -5.52 12.89 6.11
C ARG A 214 -5.42 14.09 5.17
N LYS A 215 -4.27 14.79 5.15
CA LYS A 215 -4.10 16.01 4.36
C LYS A 215 -4.20 15.75 2.86
N VAL A 216 -3.55 14.70 2.34
CA VAL A 216 -3.64 14.37 0.91
C VAL A 216 -5.01 13.83 0.52
N SER A 217 -5.76 13.20 1.44
CA SER A 217 -7.15 12.79 1.18
C SER A 217 -8.12 13.96 0.95
N GLU A 218 -7.83 15.15 1.51
CA GLU A 218 -8.58 16.37 1.19
C GLU A 218 -8.39 16.78 -0.29
N TRP A 219 -7.23 16.48 -0.87
CA TRP A 219 -6.76 17.00 -2.16
C TRP A 219 -6.86 15.99 -3.32
N TYR A 220 -6.68 14.70 -3.04
CA TYR A 220 -6.51 13.61 -4.01
C TYR A 220 -7.49 12.46 -3.76
N ARG A 221 -7.75 11.67 -4.81
CA ARG A 221 -8.17 10.27 -4.67
C ARG A 221 -6.92 9.48 -4.30
N VAL A 222 -6.82 9.04 -3.04
CA VAL A 222 -5.65 8.28 -2.56
C VAL A 222 -5.82 6.81 -2.92
N VAL A 223 -4.78 6.20 -3.47
CA VAL A 223 -4.73 4.78 -3.84
C VAL A 223 -3.46 4.19 -3.25
N VAL A 224 -3.53 3.02 -2.61
CA VAL A 224 -2.33 2.25 -2.27
C VAL A 224 -2.01 1.32 -3.43
N PHE A 225 -0.77 1.31 -3.89
CA PHE A 225 -0.25 0.34 -4.85
C PHE A 225 1.10 -0.17 -4.33
N THR A 226 1.11 -1.38 -3.75
CA THR A 226 2.30 -2.01 -3.17
C THR A 226 2.73 -3.24 -3.97
N ALA A 227 4.02 -3.57 -3.92
CA ALA A 227 4.58 -4.83 -4.41
C ALA A 227 4.40 -6.00 -3.40
N SER A 228 3.73 -5.77 -2.28
CA SER A 228 3.40 -6.76 -1.25
C SER A 228 2.09 -7.50 -1.55
N LEU A 229 1.92 -8.70 -0.94
CA LEU A 229 0.72 -9.53 -1.04
C LEU A 229 -0.45 -8.93 -0.24
N ALA A 230 -1.69 -9.18 -0.67
CA ALA A 230 -2.90 -8.68 -0.02
C ALA A 230 -3.02 -9.13 1.45
N GLU A 231 -2.70 -10.39 1.74
CA GLU A 231 -2.79 -11.01 3.08
C GLU A 231 -1.95 -10.29 4.14
N TYR A 232 -0.87 -9.62 3.72
CA TYR A 232 -0.07 -8.73 4.56
C TYR A 232 -0.54 -7.27 4.44
N ALA A 233 -0.79 -6.78 3.23
CA ALA A 233 -1.00 -5.37 2.98
C ALA A 233 -2.37 -4.85 3.46
N ASP A 234 -3.46 -5.63 3.32
CA ASP A 234 -4.79 -5.21 3.78
C ASP A 234 -4.84 -4.85 5.28
N PRO A 235 -4.39 -5.69 6.23
CA PRO A 235 -4.41 -5.33 7.66
C PRO A 235 -3.44 -4.18 8.00
N VAL A 236 -2.39 -3.94 7.21
CA VAL A 236 -1.54 -2.73 7.35
C VAL A 236 -2.31 -1.48 6.88
N ILE A 237 -3.06 -1.56 5.78
CA ILE A 237 -3.84 -0.44 5.26
C ILE A 237 -5.04 -0.14 6.17
N ASP A 238 -5.68 -1.16 6.76
CA ASP A 238 -6.75 -0.99 7.75
C ASP A 238 -6.26 -0.28 9.04
N LEU A 239 -4.99 -0.48 9.43
CA LEU A 239 -4.33 0.29 10.49
C LEU A 239 -4.06 1.76 10.10
N LEU A 240 -3.80 2.03 8.82
CA LEU A 240 -3.59 3.39 8.33
C LEU A 240 -4.90 4.16 8.08
N ASP A 241 -5.98 3.47 7.75
CA ASP A 241 -7.32 4.03 7.49
C ASP A 241 -8.40 3.27 8.26
N VAL A 242 -8.31 3.32 9.60
CA VAL A 242 -9.22 2.70 10.60
C VAL A 242 -10.70 3.10 10.42
N HIS A 243 -11.01 4.03 9.52
CA HIS A 243 -12.37 4.49 9.23
C HIS A 243 -12.83 4.22 7.79
N GLY A 244 -11.96 3.71 6.91
CA GLY A 244 -12.26 3.46 5.50
C GLY A 244 -12.67 4.71 4.72
N LYS A 245 -11.97 5.83 4.93
CA LYS A 245 -12.33 7.17 4.41
C LYS A 245 -11.23 7.89 3.63
N ILE A 246 -10.00 7.37 3.67
CA ILE A 246 -8.82 7.97 3.04
C ILE A 246 -8.47 7.18 1.77
N ILE A 247 -8.34 5.85 1.87
CA ILE A 247 -7.86 5.00 0.79
C ILE A 247 -9.03 4.57 -0.10
N SER A 248 -9.03 5.05 -1.35
CA SER A 248 -10.11 4.86 -2.32
C SER A 248 -9.99 3.57 -3.13
N ALA A 249 -8.79 2.98 -3.21
CA ALA A 249 -8.53 1.68 -3.84
C ALA A 249 -7.20 1.10 -3.33
N ARG A 250 -7.06 -0.23 -3.42
CA ARG A 250 -5.86 -0.99 -3.06
C ARG A 250 -5.44 -1.85 -4.24
N TYR A 251 -4.15 -1.84 -4.58
CA TYR A 251 -3.52 -2.65 -5.61
C TYR A 251 -2.29 -3.34 -5.00
N PHE A 252 -2.14 -4.63 -5.27
CA PHE A 252 -1.15 -5.50 -4.65
C PHE A 252 -0.20 -6.08 -5.71
N ARG A 253 0.69 -6.99 -5.29
CA ARG A 253 1.66 -7.69 -6.15
C ARG A 253 1.08 -8.23 -7.45
N GLU A 254 -0.15 -8.75 -7.43
CA GLU A 254 -0.84 -9.35 -8.58
C GLU A 254 -1.22 -8.32 -9.66
N SER A 255 -1.29 -7.04 -9.28
CA SER A 255 -1.52 -5.91 -10.18
C SER A 255 -0.22 -5.31 -10.75
N CYS A 256 0.94 -5.68 -10.22
CA CYS A 256 2.24 -5.24 -10.72
C CYS A 256 2.64 -5.99 -12.00
N VAL A 257 3.51 -5.37 -12.79
CA VAL A 257 4.24 -6.02 -13.89
C VAL A 257 5.57 -6.52 -13.33
N PRO A 258 5.84 -7.85 -13.31
CA PRO A 258 7.14 -8.37 -12.91
C PRO A 258 8.26 -7.85 -13.81
N HIS A 259 9.39 -7.46 -13.22
CA HIS A 259 10.56 -6.94 -13.93
C HIS A 259 11.83 -7.41 -13.21
N ASP A 260 12.52 -8.39 -13.81
CA ASP A 260 13.62 -9.14 -13.20
C ASP A 260 13.27 -9.65 -11.79
N SER A 261 13.96 -9.19 -10.75
CA SER A 261 13.69 -9.52 -9.33
C SER A 261 12.74 -8.54 -8.62
N SER A 262 12.08 -7.65 -9.37
CA SER A 262 11.28 -6.54 -8.85
C SER A 262 9.90 -6.43 -9.52
N TYR A 263 9.14 -5.41 -9.14
CA TYR A 263 7.74 -5.22 -9.52
C TYR A 263 7.49 -3.77 -9.95
N ALA A 264 7.19 -3.56 -11.24
CA ALA A 264 6.87 -2.26 -11.79
C ALA A 264 5.35 -1.99 -11.75
N LYS A 265 4.97 -0.76 -11.42
CA LYS A 265 3.59 -0.32 -11.18
C LYS A 265 3.07 0.43 -12.41
N ASN A 266 2.39 -0.29 -13.30
CA ASN A 266 1.79 0.30 -14.49
C ASN A 266 0.56 1.15 -14.11
N LEU A 267 0.69 2.47 -14.14
CA LEU A 267 -0.37 3.39 -13.72
C LEU A 267 -1.60 3.36 -14.64
N ALA A 268 -1.48 2.83 -15.86
CA ALA A 268 -2.61 2.63 -16.76
C ALA A 268 -3.64 1.58 -16.25
N ALA A 269 -3.31 0.81 -15.20
CA ALA A 269 -4.24 -0.06 -14.47
C ALA A 269 -5.13 0.70 -13.46
N ILE A 270 -4.87 1.99 -13.23
CA ILE A 270 -5.56 2.84 -12.24
C ILE A 270 -6.45 3.90 -12.91
N ASP A 271 -5.96 4.52 -13.97
CA ASP A 271 -6.70 5.40 -14.91
C ASP A 271 -5.89 5.49 -16.21
N HIS A 272 -6.54 5.68 -17.36
CA HIS A 272 -5.84 5.92 -18.63
C HIS A 272 -5.31 7.36 -18.73
N ASP A 273 -5.90 8.31 -18.01
CA ASP A 273 -5.45 9.71 -18.00
C ASP A 273 -4.26 9.92 -17.07
N LEU A 274 -3.08 9.50 -17.53
CA LEU A 274 -1.80 9.69 -16.84
C LEU A 274 -1.44 11.16 -16.58
N SER A 275 -2.16 12.15 -17.12
CA SER A 275 -1.94 13.56 -16.76
C SER A 275 -2.43 13.89 -15.33
N GLN A 276 -3.31 13.05 -14.76
CA GLN A 276 -3.94 13.23 -13.46
C GLN A 276 -3.44 12.26 -12.38
N ILE A 277 -2.37 11.49 -12.62
CA ILE A 277 -1.84 10.49 -11.67
C ILE A 277 -0.44 10.87 -11.17
N VAL A 278 -0.25 10.91 -9.86
CA VAL A 278 1.06 11.02 -9.21
C VAL A 278 1.35 9.72 -8.47
N LEU A 279 2.57 9.19 -8.55
CA LEU A 279 3.02 8.02 -7.78
C LEU A 279 4.16 8.43 -6.84
N VAL A 280 3.99 8.25 -5.52
CA VAL A 280 5.07 8.37 -4.53
C VAL A 280 5.57 6.98 -4.19
N ASP A 281 6.88 6.76 -4.35
CA ASP A 281 7.51 5.45 -4.22
C ASP A 281 8.97 5.61 -3.77
N ASN A 282 9.48 4.65 -2.99
CA ASN A 282 10.89 4.61 -2.60
C ASN A 282 11.79 3.93 -3.66
N SER A 283 11.22 3.13 -4.55
CA SER A 283 11.96 2.30 -5.52
C SER A 283 11.86 2.87 -6.94
N PRO A 284 13.00 3.21 -7.57
CA PRO A 284 13.02 3.67 -8.97
C PRO A 284 12.49 2.65 -9.99
N LEU A 285 12.48 1.35 -9.65
CA LEU A 285 11.95 0.30 -10.53
C LEU A 285 10.42 0.32 -10.55
N SER A 286 9.78 0.67 -9.42
CA SER A 286 8.32 0.73 -9.30
C SER A 286 7.70 1.69 -10.32
N TYR A 287 8.28 2.88 -10.53
CA TYR A 287 7.79 3.86 -11.50
C TYR A 287 8.50 3.83 -12.86
N PHE A 288 9.30 2.80 -13.17
CA PHE A 288 10.05 2.71 -14.43
C PHE A 288 9.18 2.76 -15.70
N ILE A 289 7.93 2.26 -15.63
CA ILE A 289 6.96 2.31 -16.75
C ILE A 289 6.42 3.74 -16.97
N ASN A 290 6.32 4.55 -15.90
CA ASN A 290 5.74 5.89 -15.92
C ASN A 290 6.64 6.91 -15.18
N PRO A 291 7.90 7.10 -15.61
CA PRO A 291 8.92 7.78 -14.80
C PRO A 291 8.63 9.28 -14.60
N THR A 292 7.88 9.90 -15.51
CA THR A 292 7.44 11.31 -15.42
C THR A 292 6.24 11.51 -14.48
N ASN A 293 5.62 10.44 -13.98
CA ASN A 293 4.57 10.46 -12.95
C ASN A 293 5.11 10.17 -11.53
N GLY A 294 6.34 9.66 -11.42
CA GLY A 294 6.96 9.28 -10.15
C GLY A 294 7.43 10.46 -9.31
N ILE A 295 7.43 10.28 -8.01
CA ILE A 295 8.07 11.12 -6.99
C ILE A 295 8.91 10.19 -6.10
N PRO A 296 10.25 10.27 -6.16
CA PRO A 296 11.09 9.51 -5.25
C PRO A 296 10.93 10.05 -3.82
N ILE A 297 10.75 9.14 -2.87
CA ILE A 297 10.93 9.40 -1.43
C ILE A 297 12.11 8.55 -0.92
N GLN A 298 12.78 8.97 0.15
CA GLN A 298 13.80 8.12 0.77
C GLN A 298 13.15 6.91 1.47
N PRO A 299 13.69 5.68 1.32
CA PRO A 299 13.26 4.54 2.13
C PRO A 299 13.40 4.82 3.63
N TRP A 300 12.40 4.45 4.43
CA TRP A 300 12.43 4.58 5.88
C TRP A 300 12.27 3.23 6.55
N ILE A 301 13.26 2.83 7.37
CA ILE A 301 13.38 1.51 7.99
C ILE A 301 13.30 1.59 9.52
N ASN A 302 12.39 2.41 10.05
CA ASN A 302 12.26 2.69 11.50
C ASN A 302 13.56 3.18 12.17
N SER A 303 14.47 3.78 11.40
CA SER A 303 15.79 4.22 11.85
C SER A 303 15.78 5.62 12.48
N ASP A 304 14.97 6.56 11.94
CA ASP A 304 14.85 7.92 12.45
C ASP A 304 13.41 8.27 12.85
N PRO A 305 13.13 8.59 14.14
CA PRO A 305 11.84 9.10 14.59
C PRO A 305 11.59 10.57 14.22
N LYS A 306 12.53 11.25 13.56
CA LYS A 306 12.44 12.63 13.06
C LYS A 306 12.43 12.74 11.53
N ASP A 307 12.10 11.67 10.82
CA ASP A 307 11.89 11.71 9.37
C ASP A 307 10.75 12.67 9.02
N GLU A 308 11.07 13.77 8.34
CA GLU A 308 10.08 14.76 7.87
C GLU A 308 9.72 14.56 6.39
N ALA A 309 10.16 13.47 5.74
CA ALA A 309 10.08 13.30 4.29
C ALA A 309 8.63 13.27 3.75
N LEU A 310 7.67 12.77 4.54
CA LEU A 310 6.24 12.85 4.19
C LEU A 310 5.70 14.29 4.29
N LEU A 311 6.25 15.13 5.18
CA LEU A 311 5.89 16.55 5.24
C LEU A 311 6.48 17.34 4.07
N ASP A 312 7.74 17.06 3.70
CA ASP A 312 8.44 17.70 2.57
C ASP A 312 7.74 17.49 1.22
N LEU A 313 6.95 16.41 1.07
CA LEU A 313 6.12 16.19 -0.11
C LEU A 313 4.89 17.10 -0.19
N LEU A 314 4.36 17.59 0.95
CA LEU A 314 3.07 18.30 0.97
C LEU A 314 3.05 19.58 0.13
N PRO A 315 4.08 20.45 0.10
CA PRO A 315 4.08 21.64 -0.76
C PRO A 315 4.08 21.32 -2.26
N LEU A 316 4.79 20.26 -2.67
CA LEU A 316 4.80 19.81 -4.07
C LEU A 316 3.45 19.18 -4.44
N LEU A 317 2.90 18.33 -3.58
CA LEU A 317 1.60 17.71 -3.77
C LEU A 317 0.47 18.74 -3.79
N ASP A 318 0.55 19.82 -3.00
CA ASP A 318 -0.44 20.91 -3.06
C ASP A 318 -0.37 21.67 -4.40
N ALA A 319 0.84 22.02 -4.86
CA ALA A 319 1.03 22.68 -6.16
C ALA A 319 0.52 21.84 -7.36
N LEU A 320 0.77 20.52 -7.34
CA LEU A 320 0.34 19.59 -8.40
C LEU A 320 -1.18 19.41 -8.51
N ARG A 321 -1.98 19.87 -7.54
CA ARG A 321 -3.46 19.88 -7.64
C ARG A 321 -3.93 20.72 -8.83
N PHE A 322 -3.25 21.86 -9.05
CA PHE A 322 -3.67 22.94 -9.95
C PHE A 322 -3.07 22.86 -11.36
N THR A 323 -2.21 21.87 -11.66
CA THR A 323 -1.65 21.69 -13.01
C THR A 323 -2.65 20.96 -13.92
N ASP A 324 -2.68 21.29 -15.21
CA ASP A 324 -3.46 20.51 -16.18
C ASP A 324 -2.83 19.11 -16.38
N ASP A 325 -1.50 19.02 -16.42
CA ASP A 325 -0.75 17.76 -16.45
C ASP A 325 0.35 17.78 -15.38
N VAL A 326 0.33 16.83 -14.43
CA VAL A 326 1.35 16.75 -13.36
C VAL A 326 2.76 16.51 -13.91
N ARG A 327 2.88 15.82 -15.05
CA ARG A 327 4.14 15.47 -15.70
C ARG A 327 4.86 16.71 -16.22
N SER A 328 4.13 17.80 -16.52
CA SER A 328 4.71 19.09 -16.93
C SER A 328 5.62 19.72 -15.86
N ILE A 329 5.38 19.41 -14.58
CA ILE A 329 6.19 19.86 -13.45
C ILE A 329 7.17 18.76 -13.01
N LEU A 330 6.70 17.51 -12.92
CA LEU A 330 7.54 16.39 -12.46
C LEU A 330 8.70 16.07 -13.41
N SER A 331 8.57 16.37 -14.71
CA SER A 331 9.65 16.21 -15.70
C SER A 331 10.70 17.33 -15.68
N LEU A 332 10.53 18.37 -14.86
CA LEU A 332 11.52 19.46 -14.71
C LEU A 332 12.70 19.10 -13.81
N ARG A 333 12.75 17.86 -13.29
CA ARG A 333 13.90 17.36 -12.54
C ARG A 333 15.10 17.20 -13.47
N LEU A 334 16.09 18.09 -13.32
CA LEU A 334 17.41 17.90 -13.89
C LEU A 334 18.07 16.68 -13.25
N VAL A 335 18.51 15.75 -14.09
CA VAL A 335 19.27 14.53 -13.74
C VAL A 335 20.74 14.87 -13.54
#